data_AF-A0A3D2UN63-F1
#
_entry.id   AF-A0A3D2UN63-F1
#
_cell.length_a   1.000
_cell.length_b   1.000
_cell.length_c   1.000
_cell.angle_alpha   90.00
_cell.angle_beta   90.00
_cell.angle_gamma   90.00
#
_symmetry.space_group_name_H-M   'P 1'
#
loop_
_entity.id
_entity.type
_entity.pdbx_description
1 polymer ?
#
loop_
_entity_poly.entity_id
_entity_poly.type
_entity_poly.pdbx_seq_one_letter_code
_entity_poly.pdbx_strand_id
1 'polypeptide(L)'
;MSDTELRKFFDFDQSDLIANQNGKLSVKQEKQIQETEKSTSRTFRYIGFGLIFLNLCIVAFLVFNLISDGFSFSTASTSDLISIIFAMVFPTLIIGVFVWLM
;
A
#
# COMPACT_ATOMS: atom_id res chain seq x y z
N MET A 1 -27.31 -12.09 17.84
CA MET A 1 -26.95 -13.40 17.25
C MET A 1 -26.93 -14.42 18.38
N SER A 2 -27.54 -15.57 18.21
CA SER A 2 -27.55 -16.64 19.21
C SER A 2 -26.26 -17.45 19.18
N ASP A 3 -25.90 -18.11 20.29
CA ASP A 3 -24.73 -19.01 20.36
C ASP A 3 -24.77 -20.10 19.29
N THR A 4 -25.98 -20.58 18.95
CA THR A 4 -26.19 -21.57 17.89
C THR A 4 -25.86 -21.01 16.50
N GLU A 5 -26.20 -19.74 16.24
CA GLU A 5 -25.84 -19.06 15.00
C GLU A 5 -24.33 -18.76 14.93
N LEU A 6 -23.71 -18.37 16.05
CA LEU A 6 -22.27 -18.12 16.11
C LEU A 6 -21.45 -19.38 15.81
N ARG A 7 -21.87 -20.53 16.36
CA ARG A 7 -21.29 -21.83 16.04
C ARG A 7 -21.43 -22.17 14.56
N LYS A 8 -22.60 -21.91 13.97
CA LYS A 8 -22.88 -22.30 12.59
C LYS A 8 -22.21 -21.39 11.55
N PHE A 9 -22.16 -20.09 11.79
CA PHE A 9 -21.63 -19.12 10.84
C PHE A 9 -20.12 -18.87 10.98
N PHE A 10 -19.59 -18.93 12.20
CA PHE A 10 -18.19 -18.59 12.48
C PHE A 10 -17.37 -19.76 13.03
N ASP A 11 -17.97 -20.96 13.13
CA ASP A 11 -17.33 -22.17 13.66
C ASP A 11 -16.73 -21.95 15.06
N PHE A 12 -17.43 -21.15 15.87
CA PHE A 12 -17.04 -20.85 17.25
C PHE A 12 -17.15 -22.11 18.10
N ASP A 13 -16.12 -22.38 18.89
CA ASP A 13 -16.16 -23.45 19.87
C ASP A 13 -16.70 -22.97 21.23
N GLN A 14 -16.76 -23.86 22.21
CA GLN A 14 -17.24 -23.51 23.55
C GLN A 14 -16.36 -22.44 24.22
N SER A 15 -15.06 -22.44 23.95
CA SER A 15 -14.12 -21.48 24.52
C SER A 15 -14.30 -20.08 23.93
N ASP A 16 -14.61 -20.01 22.63
CA ASP A 16 -14.97 -18.77 21.94
C ASP A 16 -16.24 -18.16 22.50
N LEU A 17 -17.28 -18.97 22.72
CA LEU A 17 -18.55 -18.50 23.29
C LEU A 17 -18.39 -18.02 24.74
N ILE A 18 -17.65 -18.75 25.58
CA ILE A 18 -17.39 -18.35 26.97
C ILE A 18 -16.58 -17.05 27.01
N ALA A 19 -15.58 -16.89 26.13
CA ALA A 19 -14.82 -15.65 26.05
C ALA A 19 -15.73 -14.47 25.67
N ASN A 20 -16.54 -14.63 24.63
CA ASN A 20 -17.47 -13.61 24.15
C ASN A 20 -18.51 -13.21 25.21
N GLN A 21 -19.06 -14.18 25.95
CA GLN A 21 -19.98 -13.93 27.07
C GLN A 21 -19.33 -13.11 28.20
N ASN A 22 -18.02 -13.23 28.37
CA ASN A 22 -17.23 -12.43 29.31
C ASN A 22 -16.71 -11.12 28.70
N GLY A 23 -17.14 -10.75 27.48
CA GLY A 23 -16.69 -9.55 26.78
C GLY A 23 -15.22 -9.58 26.35
N LYS A 24 -14.63 -10.78 26.23
CA LYS A 24 -13.23 -10.99 25.83
C LYS A 24 -13.15 -11.80 24.55
N LEU A 25 -12.04 -11.65 23.83
CA LEU A 25 -11.71 -12.55 22.74
C LEU A 25 -11.10 -13.83 23.28
N SER A 26 -11.34 -14.94 22.60
CA SER A 26 -10.59 -16.17 22.87
C SER A 26 -9.15 -16.04 22.36
N VAL A 27 -8.25 -16.87 22.90
CA VAL A 27 -6.85 -16.94 22.44
C VAL A 27 -6.76 -17.24 20.94
N LYS A 28 -7.70 -18.04 20.42
CA LYS A 28 -7.78 -18.38 18.99
C LYS A 28 -8.15 -17.16 18.15
N GLN A 29 -9.18 -16.42 18.55
CA GLN A 29 -9.62 -15.21 17.86
C GLN A 29 -8.55 -14.12 17.91
N GLU A 30 -7.93 -13.91 19.07
CA GLU A 30 -6.86 -12.94 19.25
C GLU A 30 -5.66 -13.25 18.34
N LYS A 31 -5.26 -14.53 18.27
CA LYS A 31 -4.19 -14.97 17.38
C LYS A 31 -4.54 -14.76 15.90
N GLN A 32 -5.76 -15.06 15.49
CA GLN A 32 -6.22 -14.85 14.11
C GLN A 32 -6.22 -13.37 13.73
N ILE A 33 -6.65 -12.48 14.63
CA ILE A 33 -6.60 -11.03 14.41
C ILE A 33 -5.16 -10.56 14.27
N GLN A 34 -4.27 -10.96 15.18
CA GLN A 34 -2.85 -10.58 15.13
C GLN A 34 -2.16 -11.08 13.85
N GLU A 35 -2.44 -12.31 13.41
CA GLU A 35 -1.91 -12.86 12.16
C GLU A 35 -2.44 -12.10 10.94
N THR A 36 -3.73 -11.73 10.96
CA THR A 36 -4.36 -10.94 9.89
C THR A 36 -3.77 -9.53 9.83
N GLU A 37 -3.62 -8.83 10.97
CA GLU A 37 -2.98 -7.51 11.03
C GLU A 37 -1.51 -7.56 10.56
N LYS A 38 -0.77 -8.60 10.94
CA LYS A 38 0.61 -8.81 10.50
C LYS A 38 0.69 -9.10 9.00
N SER A 39 -0.25 -9.86 8.45
CA SER A 39 -0.33 -10.15 7.02
C SER A 39 -0.70 -8.90 6.20
N THR A 40 -1.69 -8.15 6.68
CA THR A 40 -2.14 -6.89 6.07
C THR A 40 -1.00 -5.86 6.05
N SER A 41 -0.34 -5.63 7.19
CA SER A 41 0.81 -4.70 7.26
C SER A 41 1.97 -5.12 6.34
N ARG A 42 2.22 -6.43 6.19
CA ARG A 42 3.23 -6.94 5.26
C ARG A 42 2.85 -6.69 3.80
N THR A 43 1.58 -6.90 3.46
CA THR A 43 1.05 -6.67 2.11
C THR A 43 1.12 -5.19 1.73
N PHE A 44 0.69 -4.30 2.62
CA PHE A 44 0.83 -2.85 2.44
C PHE A 44 2.28 -2.44 2.24
N ARG A 45 3.21 -3.02 3.01
CA ARG A 45 4.64 -2.74 2.86
C ARG A 45 5.18 -3.16 1.49
N TYR A 46 4.80 -4.33 0.97
CA TYR A 46 5.22 -4.78 -0.35
C TYR A 46 4.61 -3.96 -1.48
N ILE A 47 3.33 -3.58 -1.38
CA ILE A 47 2.68 -2.68 -2.33
C ILE A 47 3.39 -1.32 -2.33
N GLY A 48 3.66 -0.76 -1.16
CA GLY A 48 4.40 0.49 -1.01
C GLY A 48 5.79 0.45 -1.66
N PHE A 49 6.58 -0.60 -1.39
CA PHE A 49 7.88 -0.78 -2.05
C PHE A 49 7.76 -0.92 -3.57
N GLY A 50 6.78 -1.67 -4.06
CA GLY A 50 6.52 -1.84 -5.48
C GLY A 50 6.18 -0.52 -6.16
N LEU A 51 5.36 0.31 -5.52
CA LEU A 51 4.98 1.63 -6.02
C LEU A 51 6.16 2.62 -6.03
N ILE A 52 7.01 2.62 -5.01
CA ILE A 52 8.25 3.42 -4.98
C ILE A 52 9.20 2.98 -6.10
N PHE A 53 9.37 1.67 -6.29
CA PHE A 53 10.21 1.14 -7.36
C PHE A 53 9.66 1.50 -8.74
N LEU A 54 8.34 1.38 -8.94
CA LEU A 54 7.66 1.79 -10.16
C LEU A 54 7.87 3.29 -10.44
N ASN A 55 7.76 4.14 -9.42
CA ASN A 55 8.04 5.57 -9.56
C ASN A 55 9.46 5.83 -10.08
N LEU A 56 10.46 5.20 -9.45
CA LEU A 56 11.86 5.33 -9.86
C LEU A 56 12.06 4.90 -11.32
N CYS A 57 11.43 3.80 -11.75
CA CYS A 57 11.50 3.35 -13.14
C CYS A 57 10.87 4.35 -14.11
N ILE A 58 9.70 4.92 -13.79
CA ILE A 58 9.03 5.91 -14.63
C ILE A 58 9.89 7.17 -14.76
N VAL A 59 10.42 7.69 -13.64
CA VAL A 59 11.28 8.87 -13.63
C VAL A 59 12.56 8.62 -14.44
N ALA A 60 13.24 7.49 -14.21
CA ALA A 60 14.45 7.13 -14.93
C ALA A 60 14.18 6.98 -16.44
N PHE A 61 13.06 6.36 -16.82
CA PHE A 61 12.66 6.24 -18.22
C PHE A 61 12.43 7.60 -18.88
N LEU A 62 11.71 8.51 -18.22
CA LEU A 62 11.45 9.85 -18.75
C LEU A 62 12.75 10.64 -18.93
N VAL A 63 13.63 10.62 -17.92
CA VAL A 63 14.95 11.27 -18.00
C VAL A 63 15.80 10.68 -19.13
N PHE A 64 15.80 9.35 -19.28
CA PHE A 64 16.54 8.68 -20.35
C PHE A 64 16.06 9.08 -21.74
N ASN A 65 14.74 9.14 -21.97
CA ASN A 65 14.20 9.57 -23.27
C ASN A 65 14.58 11.02 -23.57
N LEU A 66 14.46 11.91 -22.59
CA LEU A 66 14.85 13.32 -22.76
C LEU A 66 16.33 13.47 -23.17
N ILE A 67 17.23 12.77 -22.47
CA ILE A 67 18.67 12.79 -22.82
C ILE A 67 18.89 12.21 -24.22
N SER A 68 18.20 11.12 -24.57
CA SER A 68 18.32 10.45 -25.86
C SER A 68 17.83 11.32 -27.03
N ASP A 69 16.83 12.17 -26.79
CA ASP A 69 16.29 13.13 -27.76
C ASP A 69 17.15 14.39 -27.92
N GLY A 70 18.34 14.43 -27.31
CA GLY A 70 19.31 15.51 -27.44
C GLY A 70 19.13 16.66 -26.45
N PHE A 71 18.37 16.44 -25.36
CA PHE A 71 18.28 17.41 -24.28
C PHE A 71 19.66 17.64 -23.62
N SER A 72 20.10 18.89 -23.56
CA SER A 72 21.28 19.30 -22.81
C SER A 72 20.93 20.36 -21.79
N PHE A 73 21.31 20.13 -20.53
CA PHE A 73 21.16 21.11 -19.45
C PHE A 73 21.91 22.42 -19.71
N SER A 74 22.95 22.42 -20.55
CA SER A 74 23.70 23.63 -20.90
C SER A 74 22.97 24.56 -21.88
N THR A 75 21.98 24.05 -22.61
CA THR A 75 21.20 24.80 -23.62
C THR A 75 19.71 24.78 -23.33
N ALA A 76 19.30 24.23 -22.18
CA ALA A 76 17.91 24.04 -21.83
C ALA A 76 17.20 25.39 -21.64
N SER A 77 16.04 25.54 -22.29
CA SER A 77 15.16 26.66 -22.03
C SER A 77 14.45 26.48 -20.69
N THR A 78 13.90 27.58 -20.15
CA THR A 78 13.09 27.52 -18.92
C THR A 78 11.89 26.59 -19.06
N SER A 79 11.28 26.51 -20.25
CA SER A 79 10.18 25.56 -20.52
C SER A 79 10.61 24.11 -20.46
N ASP A 80 11.82 23.78 -20.91
CA ASP A 80 12.32 22.40 -20.86
C ASP A 80 12.60 21.99 -19.42
N LEU A 81 13.16 22.89 -18.61
CA LEU A 81 13.39 22.67 -17.18
C LEU A 81 12.08 22.45 -16.42
N ILE A 82 11.05 23.24 -16.71
CA ILE A 82 9.71 23.07 -16.11
C ILE A 82 9.12 21.70 -16.52
N SER A 83 9.28 21.30 -17.78
CA SER A 83 8.79 20.01 -18.28
C SER A 83 9.46 18.84 -17.59
N ILE A 84 10.78 18.93 -17.32
CA ILE A 84 11.53 17.93 -16.56
C ILE A 84 11.06 17.85 -15.11
N ILE A 85 10.89 18.99 -14.45
CA ILE A 85 10.39 19.02 -13.07
C ILE A 85 9.00 18.40 -13.01
N PHE A 86 8.13 18.73 -13.97
CA PHE A 86 6.79 18.14 -14.04
C PHE A 86 6.84 16.63 -14.26
N ALA A 87 7.68 16.15 -15.18
CA ALA A 87 7.89 14.73 -15.46
C ALA A 87 8.40 13.94 -14.25
N MET A 88 9.14 14.57 -13.33
CA MET A 88 9.61 13.94 -12.09
C MET A 88 8.56 14.01 -10.96
N VAL A 89 7.92 15.17 -10.78
CA VAL A 89 7.04 15.45 -9.64
C VAL A 89 5.65 14.84 -9.85
N PHE A 90 5.12 14.87 -11.07
CA PHE A 90 3.75 14.44 -11.35
C PHE A 90 3.52 12.94 -11.09
N PRO A 91 4.36 12.00 -11.58
CA PRO A 91 4.21 10.58 -11.26
C PRO A 91 4.36 10.30 -9.76
N THR A 92 5.21 11.08 -9.09
CA THR A 92 5.46 10.98 -7.65
C THR A 92 4.26 11.43 -6.83
N LEU A 93 3.58 12.50 -7.25
CA LEU A 93 2.33 12.94 -6.63
C LEU A 93 1.22 11.90 -6.80
N ILE A 94 1.05 11.34 -8.01
CA ILE A 94 0.02 10.32 -8.26
C ILE A 94 0.25 9.11 -7.35
N ILE A 95 1.48 8.59 -7.34
CA ILE A 95 1.83 7.42 -6.51
C ILE A 95 1.70 7.75 -5.02
N GLY A 96 2.10 8.96 -4.60
CA GLY A 96 1.93 9.43 -3.22
C GLY A 96 0.46 9.49 -2.78
N VAL A 97 -0.44 9.96 -3.65
CA VAL A 97 -1.89 9.95 -3.39
C VAL A 97 -2.43 8.52 -3.30
N PHE A 98 -2.02 7.62 -4.19
CA PHE A 98 -2.41 6.21 -4.14
C PHE A 98 -1.95 5.53 -2.84
N VAL A 99 -0.72 5.80 -2.38
CA VAL A 99 -0.21 5.30 -1.11
C VAL A 99 -0.96 5.90 0.08
N TRP A 100 -1.36 7.17 0.02
CA TRP A 100 -2.08 7.83 1.11
C TRP A 100 -3.55 7.37 1.25
N LEU A 101 -4.20 7.01 0.14
CA LEU A 101 -5.57 6.50 0.12
C LEU A 101 -5.69 5.01 0.52
N MET A 102 -4.56 4.30 0.54
CA MET A 102 -4.44 2.89 0.89
C MET A 102 -4.19 2.71 2.38
#